data_AF-A0A314XPF5-F1
#
_entry.id   AF-A0A314XPF5-F1
#
_cell.length_a   1.000
_cell.length_b   1.000
_cell.length_c   1.000
_cell.angle_alpha   90.00
_cell.angle_beta   90.00
_cell.angle_gamma   90.00
#
_symmetry.space_group_name_H-M   'P 1'
#
loop_
_entity.id
_entity.type
_entity.pdbx_description
1 polymer ?
#
loop_
_entity_poly.entity_id
_entity_poly.type
_entity_poly.pdbx_seq_one_letter_code
_entity_poly.pdbx_strand_id
1 'polypeptide(L)'
;MAGSILSAGGSVPFEKALSSDWADMIDGFQRSALESRLGIPLIYGIDAVHGNNSVYGATIFPHNVGLGATRDPRWGRCYESYSEDTEIVRKMTSIVTGLQGQPPQGHPKGYPFVLGRNNTIACVKHFVGDGGTHKGLNEGNTISSYDDLERIHMAPYLNCISDGVSTVMASYSSWNGSKLHADRFLLTEILKDKLGFKMNPRPTPTYLSIALLGKAQVQESTTILEAIKKAVGDDTEIIYEQYPSAVTLAREDISFAIVAVGEGPYAEFRGDNLELAIPFNGTDVISSVADRLPTLVILISGRPLTLEPWLLEKMDALVAAWLPGSEGEGIADVIFGDYDFEGLLPVSWFKRVEQLPMNALDNLYDPLYPLGYGLTYNKGKSLQ
;
A
#
# COMPACT_ATOMS: atom_id res chain seq x y z
N MET A 1 -34.14 -2.11 -8.37
CA MET A 1 -33.21 -3.02 -9.07
C MET A 1 -31.81 -2.54 -8.76
N ALA A 2 -30.99 -3.35 -8.10
CA ALA A 2 -29.58 -3.06 -7.92
C ALA A 2 -28.83 -3.53 -9.17
N GLY A 3 -27.77 -2.81 -9.57
CA GLY A 3 -26.86 -3.29 -10.63
C GLY A 3 -25.50 -3.75 -10.08
N SER A 4 -25.20 -3.45 -8.82
CA SER A 4 -24.01 -3.94 -8.13
C SER A 4 -24.22 -4.09 -6.64
N ILE A 5 -23.29 -4.82 -6.03
CA ILE A 5 -23.12 -4.97 -4.59
C ILE A 5 -21.62 -4.82 -4.31
N LEU A 6 -21.27 -4.32 -3.13
CA LEU A 6 -19.89 -4.16 -2.68
C LEU A 6 -19.75 -4.73 -1.26
N SER A 7 -18.69 -5.50 -1.03
CA SER A 7 -18.16 -5.69 0.33
C SER A 7 -17.14 -4.59 0.62
N ALA A 8 -17.50 -3.66 1.50
CA ALA A 8 -16.55 -2.74 2.13
C ALA A 8 -15.68 -3.49 3.14
N GLY A 9 -14.60 -2.88 3.63
CA GLY A 9 -13.67 -3.59 4.50
C GLY A 9 -14.33 -4.12 5.78
N GLY A 10 -14.11 -5.41 6.06
CA GLY A 10 -14.74 -6.14 7.16
C GLY A 10 -16.17 -6.64 6.90
N SER A 11 -16.78 -6.28 5.76
CA SER A 11 -18.07 -6.84 5.34
C SER A 11 -17.86 -8.21 4.70
N VAL A 12 -17.89 -9.24 5.54
CA VAL A 12 -17.69 -10.64 5.16
C VAL A 12 -18.96 -11.45 5.40
N PRO A 13 -19.17 -12.61 4.73
CA PRO A 13 -20.31 -13.49 5.00
C PRO A 13 -20.42 -13.86 6.48
N PHE A 14 -19.29 -14.28 7.05
CA PHE A 14 -19.06 -14.57 8.48
C PHE A 14 -17.55 -14.68 8.74
N GLU A 15 -17.15 -14.76 10.01
CA GLU A 15 -15.75 -14.87 10.41
C GLU A 15 -15.11 -16.16 9.84
N LYS A 16 -13.92 -16.04 9.24
CA LYS A 16 -13.21 -17.14 8.57
C LYS A 16 -13.97 -17.82 7.42
N ALA A 17 -14.90 -17.12 6.77
CA ALA A 17 -15.56 -17.60 5.56
C ALA A 17 -14.54 -17.97 4.47
N LEU A 18 -14.64 -19.19 3.95
CA LEU A 18 -13.80 -19.72 2.88
C LEU A 18 -14.25 -19.15 1.52
N SER A 19 -13.41 -19.33 0.49
CA SER A 19 -13.72 -18.90 -0.87
C SER A 19 -15.04 -19.48 -1.42
N SER A 20 -15.40 -20.70 -1.04
CA SER A 20 -16.68 -21.33 -1.38
C SER A 20 -17.87 -20.62 -0.75
N ASP A 21 -17.75 -20.17 0.50
CA ASP A 21 -18.83 -19.47 1.20
C ASP A 21 -19.12 -18.10 0.56
N TRP A 22 -18.04 -17.41 0.15
CA TRP A 22 -18.15 -16.20 -0.65
C TRP A 22 -18.84 -16.44 -1.99
N ALA A 23 -18.46 -17.51 -2.69
CA ALA A 23 -19.07 -17.87 -3.97
C ALA A 23 -20.57 -18.15 -3.81
N ASP A 24 -20.97 -18.95 -2.82
CA ASP A 24 -22.37 -19.28 -2.55
C ASP A 24 -23.22 -18.03 -2.23
N MET A 25 -22.67 -17.10 -1.44
CA MET A 25 -23.32 -15.82 -1.14
C MET A 25 -23.51 -14.99 -2.43
N ILE A 26 -22.47 -14.84 -3.24
CA ILE A 26 -22.51 -14.05 -4.48
C ILE A 26 -23.46 -14.69 -5.50
N ASP A 27 -23.47 -16.02 -5.62
CA ASP A 27 -24.41 -16.76 -6.47
C ASP A 27 -25.86 -16.56 -6.02
N GLY A 28 -26.10 -16.47 -4.70
CA GLY A 28 -27.40 -16.09 -4.14
C GLY A 28 -27.88 -14.71 -4.61
N PHE A 29 -26.99 -13.71 -4.57
CA PHE A 29 -27.29 -12.37 -5.09
C PHE A 29 -27.52 -12.38 -6.60
N GLN A 30 -26.71 -13.13 -7.36
CA GLN A 30 -26.86 -13.23 -8.81
C GLN A 30 -28.18 -13.88 -9.21
N ARG A 31 -28.56 -15.01 -8.60
CA ARG A 31 -29.87 -15.64 -8.84
C ARG A 31 -31.01 -14.64 -8.65
N SER A 32 -30.98 -13.89 -7.55
CA SER A 32 -32.00 -12.88 -7.24
C SER A 32 -32.06 -11.75 -8.29
N ALA A 33 -30.91 -11.33 -8.83
CA ALA A 33 -30.88 -10.31 -9.88
C ALA A 33 -31.40 -10.81 -11.24
N LEU A 34 -31.09 -12.06 -11.57
CA LEU A 34 -31.51 -12.71 -12.81
C LEU A 34 -33.01 -13.02 -12.85
N GLU A 35 -33.68 -13.14 -11.70
CA GLU A 35 -35.14 -13.24 -11.58
C GLU A 35 -35.87 -11.92 -11.91
N SER A 36 -35.14 -10.80 -12.00
CA SER A 36 -35.75 -9.52 -12.34
C SER A 36 -36.26 -9.50 -13.79
N ARG A 37 -37.19 -8.58 -14.09
CA ARG A 37 -37.85 -8.46 -15.41
C ARG A 37 -36.88 -8.47 -16.61
N LEU A 38 -35.68 -7.90 -16.46
CA LEU A 38 -34.69 -7.81 -17.53
C LEU A 38 -33.53 -8.81 -17.40
N GLY A 39 -33.47 -9.57 -16.30
CA GLY A 39 -32.39 -10.54 -16.06
C GLY A 39 -30.99 -9.94 -16.15
N ILE A 40 -30.79 -8.69 -15.72
CA ILE A 40 -29.48 -8.02 -15.77
C ILE A 40 -28.63 -8.52 -14.60
N PRO A 41 -27.44 -9.11 -14.84
CA PRO A 41 -26.58 -9.61 -13.77
C PRO A 41 -25.96 -8.46 -12.96
N LEU A 42 -25.57 -8.77 -11.72
CA LEU A 42 -24.86 -7.84 -10.84
C LEU A 42 -23.36 -7.81 -11.16
N ILE A 43 -22.73 -6.67 -10.85
CA ILE A 43 -21.29 -6.62 -10.61
C ILE A 43 -21.05 -6.67 -9.09
N TYR A 44 -20.16 -7.53 -8.63
CA TYR A 44 -19.79 -7.59 -7.22
C TYR A 44 -18.40 -6.96 -7.03
N GLY A 45 -18.31 -5.93 -6.19
CA GLY A 45 -17.07 -5.25 -5.85
C GLY A 45 -16.51 -5.68 -4.50
N ILE A 46 -15.19 -5.64 -4.36
CA ILE A 46 -14.47 -5.83 -3.10
C ILE A 46 -13.13 -5.08 -3.16
N ASP A 47 -12.67 -4.55 -2.02
CA ASP A 47 -11.33 -3.95 -1.92
C ASP A 47 -10.24 -5.02 -1.82
N ALA A 48 -9.88 -5.64 -2.96
CA ALA A 48 -8.74 -6.56 -3.06
C ALA A 48 -7.42 -5.82 -3.35
N VAL A 49 -6.92 -5.06 -2.36
CA VAL A 49 -5.87 -4.03 -2.54
C VAL A 49 -4.43 -4.51 -2.35
N HIS A 50 -4.22 -5.73 -1.86
CA HIS A 50 -2.90 -6.34 -1.67
C HIS A 50 -3.07 -7.87 -1.58
N GLY A 51 -3.76 -8.41 -2.59
CA GLY A 51 -4.41 -9.71 -2.52
C GLY A 51 -5.88 -9.58 -2.13
N ASN A 52 -6.60 -10.70 -2.12
CA ASN A 52 -8.01 -10.74 -1.73
C ASN A 52 -8.16 -10.71 -0.20
N ASN A 53 -7.68 -9.63 0.40
CA ASN A 53 -7.39 -9.45 1.82
C ASN A 53 -8.59 -9.62 2.77
N SER A 54 -9.82 -9.56 2.26
CA SER A 54 -11.03 -9.81 3.04
C SER A 54 -11.45 -11.28 3.11
N VAL A 55 -10.88 -12.15 2.26
CA VAL A 55 -11.17 -13.59 2.22
C VAL A 55 -10.17 -14.33 3.11
N TYR A 56 -10.65 -15.19 4.01
CA TYR A 56 -9.79 -15.98 4.88
C TYR A 56 -9.00 -17.04 4.08
N GLY A 57 -7.73 -17.22 4.43
CA GLY A 57 -6.78 -18.09 3.73
C GLY A 57 -6.23 -17.50 2.43
N ALA A 58 -6.52 -16.24 2.11
CA ALA A 58 -5.98 -15.59 0.92
C ALA A 58 -4.55 -15.07 1.17
N THR A 59 -3.67 -15.22 0.18
CA THR A 59 -2.34 -14.61 0.19
C THR A 59 -2.44 -13.10 0.35
N ILE A 60 -1.65 -12.55 1.27
CA ILE A 60 -1.52 -11.11 1.48
C ILE A 60 -0.16 -10.68 0.95
N PHE A 61 -0.20 -9.88 -0.11
CA PHE A 61 1.00 -9.29 -0.68
C PHE A 61 1.47 -8.10 0.16
N PRO A 62 2.74 -7.68 -0.01
CA PRO A 62 3.17 -6.38 0.47
C PRO A 62 2.20 -5.29 0.00
N HIS A 63 1.91 -4.31 0.85
CA HIS A 63 0.98 -3.25 0.48
C HIS A 63 1.47 -2.45 -0.75
N ASN A 64 0.60 -2.31 -1.76
CA ASN A 64 0.36 -1.11 -2.58
C ASN A 64 -0.55 -1.41 -3.79
N VAL A 65 -1.53 -0.53 -4.07
CA VAL A 65 -2.40 -0.59 -5.27
C VAL A 65 -2.92 0.79 -5.73
N GLY A 66 -2.81 1.81 -4.90
CA GLY A 66 -3.34 3.15 -5.13
C GLY A 66 -2.49 3.98 -6.08
N LEU A 67 -3.14 4.81 -6.90
CA LEU A 67 -2.46 5.70 -7.86
C LEU A 67 -2.16 7.09 -7.30
N GLY A 68 -2.59 7.39 -6.07
CA GLY A 68 -2.29 8.68 -5.46
C GLY A 68 -0.78 8.79 -5.23
N ALA A 69 -0.08 9.64 -5.98
CA ALA A 69 1.31 9.98 -5.65
C ALA A 69 1.30 10.74 -4.32
N THR A 70 1.67 10.06 -3.22
CA THR A 70 1.60 10.67 -1.89
C THR A 70 2.70 11.71 -1.74
N ARG A 71 2.32 12.94 -1.38
CA ARG A 71 3.24 14.06 -1.23
C ARG A 71 3.56 14.42 0.22
N ASP A 72 2.95 13.69 1.16
CA ASP A 72 3.09 13.90 2.59
C ASP A 72 2.84 12.58 3.36
N PRO A 73 3.87 11.99 4.00
CA PRO A 73 3.72 10.71 4.68
C PRO A 73 2.83 10.79 5.93
N ARG A 74 2.45 11.99 6.41
CA ARG A 74 1.48 12.14 7.49
C ARG A 74 0.11 11.54 7.16
N TRP A 75 -0.18 11.36 5.87
CA TRP A 75 -1.41 10.75 5.39
C TRP A 75 -1.52 9.28 5.78
N GLY A 76 -2.64 8.91 6.41
CA GLY A 76 -2.93 7.55 6.85
C GLY A 76 -3.16 6.53 5.74
N ARG A 77 -3.07 6.93 4.47
CA ARG A 77 -3.09 6.05 3.30
C ARG A 77 -1.80 6.12 2.48
N CYS A 78 -0.73 6.68 3.05
CA CYS A 78 0.58 6.73 2.38
C CYS A 78 1.05 5.34 1.92
N TYR A 79 0.75 4.30 2.70
CA TYR A 79 1.09 2.90 2.37
C TYR A 79 0.28 2.31 1.22
N GLU A 80 -0.71 3.02 0.69
CA GLU A 80 -1.44 2.59 -0.50
C GLU A 80 -0.85 3.20 -1.78
N SER A 81 0.03 4.20 -1.64
CA SER A 81 0.73 4.82 -2.75
C SER A 81 2.01 4.07 -3.09
N TYR A 82 2.18 3.77 -4.37
CA TYR A 82 3.43 3.19 -4.85
C TYR A 82 4.66 4.09 -4.63
N SER A 83 4.51 5.42 -4.65
CA SER A 83 5.63 6.37 -4.56
C SER A 83 5.17 7.83 -4.45
N GLU A 84 6.04 8.70 -3.95
CA GLU A 84 5.90 10.15 -4.09
C GLU A 84 6.21 10.67 -5.52
N ASP A 85 6.90 9.86 -6.33
CA ASP A 85 7.25 10.12 -7.71
C ASP A 85 6.20 9.51 -8.65
N THR A 86 5.54 10.39 -9.40
CA THR A 86 4.50 10.02 -10.37
C THR A 86 5.02 9.04 -11.43
N GLU A 87 6.28 9.12 -11.83
CA GLU A 87 6.81 8.21 -12.87
C GLU A 87 7.00 6.78 -12.35
N ILE A 88 7.25 6.60 -11.04
CA ILE A 88 7.21 5.28 -10.41
C ILE A 88 5.77 4.78 -10.39
N VAL A 89 4.81 5.60 -9.95
CA VAL A 89 3.38 5.23 -9.94
C VAL A 89 2.90 4.83 -11.36
N ARG A 90 3.34 5.55 -12.40
CA ARG A 90 3.03 5.25 -13.80
C ARG A 90 3.57 3.91 -14.28
N LYS A 91 4.71 3.44 -13.78
CA LYS A 91 5.25 2.10 -14.10
C LYS A 91 4.44 0.99 -13.42
N MET A 92 3.85 1.29 -12.26
CA MET A 92 3.05 0.34 -11.49
C MET A 92 1.60 0.20 -11.99
N THR A 93 1.18 0.97 -13.01
CA THR A 93 -0.16 0.85 -13.61
C THR A 93 -0.38 -0.48 -14.34
N SER A 94 0.69 -1.26 -14.55
CA SER A 94 0.64 -2.61 -15.12
C SER A 94 -0.31 -3.54 -14.37
N ILE A 95 -0.60 -3.27 -13.09
CA ILE A 95 -1.62 -3.97 -12.30
C ILE A 95 -3.00 -3.99 -12.97
N VAL A 96 -3.37 -2.96 -13.74
CA VAL A 96 -4.63 -2.92 -14.50
C VAL A 96 -4.69 -4.09 -15.48
N THR A 97 -3.64 -4.29 -16.26
CA THR A 97 -3.56 -5.38 -17.23
C THR A 97 -3.32 -6.74 -16.56
N GLY A 98 -2.68 -6.78 -15.38
CA GLY A 98 -2.58 -7.99 -14.58
C GLY A 98 -3.94 -8.50 -14.12
N LEU A 99 -4.82 -7.60 -13.65
CA LEU A 99 -6.18 -7.93 -13.20
C LEU A 99 -7.12 -8.22 -14.37
N GLN A 100 -7.15 -7.34 -15.37
CA GLN A 100 -8.14 -7.38 -16.44
C GLN A 100 -7.72 -8.25 -17.64
N GLY A 101 -6.42 -8.50 -17.80
CA GLY A 101 -5.83 -9.01 -19.04
C GLY A 101 -5.46 -7.89 -20.02
N GLN A 102 -4.61 -8.22 -20.98
CA GLN A 102 -4.13 -7.28 -22.01
C GLN A 102 -5.19 -7.03 -23.08
N PRO A 103 -5.56 -5.76 -23.38
CA PRO A 103 -6.43 -5.45 -24.50
C PRO A 103 -5.83 -5.93 -25.84
N PRO A 104 -6.63 -6.52 -26.75
CA PRO A 104 -6.14 -6.95 -28.05
C PRO A 104 -5.72 -5.75 -28.92
N GLN A 105 -4.84 -6.01 -29.89
CA GLN A 105 -4.45 -4.98 -30.86
C GLN A 105 -5.69 -4.40 -31.57
N GLY A 106 -5.79 -3.07 -31.60
CA GLY A 106 -6.93 -2.38 -32.20
C GLY A 106 -8.12 -2.16 -31.26
N HIS A 107 -8.05 -2.60 -29.99
CA HIS A 107 -9.03 -2.23 -28.98
C HIS A 107 -9.14 -0.69 -28.88
N PRO A 108 -10.36 -0.11 -28.91
CA PRO A 108 -10.54 1.33 -28.86
C PRO A 108 -9.94 1.95 -27.59
N LYS A 109 -9.12 2.98 -27.75
CA LYS A 109 -8.51 3.69 -26.61
C LYS A 109 -9.58 4.27 -25.68
N GLY A 110 -9.34 4.14 -24.38
CA GLY A 110 -10.21 4.63 -23.33
C GLY A 110 -11.48 3.82 -23.08
N TYR A 111 -11.74 2.75 -23.84
CA TYR A 111 -12.84 1.84 -23.58
C TYR A 111 -12.45 0.74 -22.58
N PRO A 112 -13.36 0.33 -21.70
CA PRO A 112 -13.10 -0.70 -20.69
C PRO A 112 -12.80 -2.05 -21.36
N PHE A 113 -11.89 -2.82 -20.76
CA PHE A 113 -11.54 -4.16 -21.21
C PHE A 113 -11.41 -5.11 -20.02
N VAL A 114 -11.97 -6.33 -20.15
CA VAL A 114 -11.68 -7.48 -19.29
C VAL A 114 -11.69 -8.70 -20.18
N LEU A 115 -10.62 -9.49 -20.13
CA LEU A 115 -10.36 -10.62 -21.04
C LEU A 115 -11.40 -11.73 -20.92
N GLY A 116 -11.85 -12.03 -19.71
CA GLY A 116 -12.86 -13.07 -19.50
C GLY A 116 -13.08 -13.43 -18.03
N ARG A 117 -13.72 -14.58 -17.80
CA ARG A 117 -14.20 -15.01 -16.48
C ARG A 117 -13.12 -15.27 -15.42
N ASN A 118 -11.86 -15.43 -15.85
CA ASN A 118 -10.72 -15.65 -14.95
C ASN A 118 -9.99 -14.33 -14.63
N ASN A 119 -10.53 -13.20 -15.07
CA ASN A 119 -10.03 -11.86 -14.85
C ASN A 119 -11.07 -11.04 -14.08
N THR A 120 -10.64 -9.92 -13.51
CA THR A 120 -11.50 -9.05 -12.70
C THR A 120 -11.55 -7.65 -13.28
N ILE A 121 -12.64 -6.93 -13.03
CA ILE A 121 -12.78 -5.51 -13.35
C ILE A 121 -11.85 -4.73 -12.41
N ALA A 122 -10.90 -3.97 -12.96
CA ALA A 122 -10.04 -3.09 -12.17
C ALA A 122 -10.71 -1.74 -11.88
N CYS A 123 -10.31 -1.14 -10.77
CA CYS A 123 -10.69 0.21 -10.36
C CYS A 123 -9.44 1.03 -10.08
N VAL A 124 -9.27 2.14 -10.80
CA VAL A 124 -8.20 3.09 -10.50
C VAL A 124 -8.73 4.18 -9.59
N LYS A 125 -8.01 4.41 -8.48
CA LYS A 125 -8.49 5.23 -7.38
C LYS A 125 -7.35 6.01 -6.68
N HIS A 126 -7.62 7.19 -6.10
CA HIS A 126 -8.90 7.92 -6.15
C HIS A 126 -8.76 9.20 -6.99
N PHE A 127 -9.61 9.36 -7.99
CA PHE A 127 -9.56 10.45 -8.95
C PHE A 127 -10.11 11.75 -8.33
N VAL A 128 -9.32 12.79 -8.13
CA VAL A 128 -7.87 12.87 -8.30
C VAL A 128 -7.23 13.75 -7.24
N GLY A 129 -5.96 13.47 -6.92
CA GLY A 129 -5.20 14.28 -5.97
C GLY A 129 -5.44 13.92 -4.51
N ASP A 130 -5.94 12.71 -4.23
CA ASP A 130 -6.03 12.14 -2.89
C ASP A 130 -4.69 12.19 -2.14
N GLY A 131 -3.57 11.85 -2.80
CA GLY A 131 -2.23 11.92 -2.21
C GLY A 131 -1.64 13.32 -2.01
N GLY A 132 -2.34 14.39 -2.43
CA GLY A 132 -1.87 15.78 -2.40
C GLY A 132 -2.52 16.67 -1.35
N THR A 133 -3.31 16.10 -0.43
CA THR A 133 -4.05 16.87 0.57
C THR A 133 -3.14 17.65 1.50
N HIS A 134 -3.52 18.89 1.83
CA HIS A 134 -2.74 19.77 2.71
C HIS A 134 -2.42 19.08 4.05
N LYS A 135 -1.12 19.00 4.39
CA LYS A 135 -0.58 18.34 5.59
C LYS A 135 -0.90 16.84 5.69
N GLY A 136 -1.18 16.18 4.56
CA GLY A 136 -1.54 14.77 4.53
C GLY A 136 -2.86 14.45 5.22
N LEU A 137 -3.78 15.41 5.35
CA LEU A 137 -5.08 15.14 5.99
C LEU A 137 -5.98 14.29 5.08
N ASN A 138 -6.38 13.10 5.53
CA ASN A 138 -7.27 12.21 4.79
C ASN A 138 -8.59 12.91 4.43
N GLU A 139 -9.03 12.78 3.17
CA GLU A 139 -10.20 13.47 2.60
C GLU A 139 -10.14 15.00 2.63
N GLY A 140 -8.96 15.56 2.93
CA GLY A 140 -8.71 16.98 3.03
C GLY A 140 -8.75 17.71 1.70
N ASN A 141 -8.17 18.91 1.68
CA ASN A 141 -8.13 19.75 0.49
C ASN A 141 -6.75 19.71 -0.15
N THR A 142 -6.69 19.32 -1.43
CA THR A 142 -5.51 19.40 -2.28
C THR A 142 -5.43 20.80 -2.85
N ILE A 143 -4.40 21.55 -2.43
CA ILE A 143 -4.18 22.94 -2.81
C ILE A 143 -3.05 22.96 -3.84
N SER A 144 -3.41 23.05 -5.12
CA SER A 144 -2.44 22.97 -6.21
C SER A 144 -2.89 23.74 -7.44
N SER A 145 -1.93 24.12 -8.29
CA SER A 145 -2.24 24.54 -9.66
C SER A 145 -2.88 23.39 -10.44
N TYR A 146 -3.58 23.70 -11.52
CA TYR A 146 -4.08 22.67 -12.44
C TYR A 146 -2.92 21.92 -13.10
N ASP A 147 -1.85 22.63 -13.48
CA ASP A 147 -0.68 22.04 -14.11
C ASP A 147 0.01 21.02 -13.20
N ASP A 148 0.13 21.31 -11.90
CA ASP A 148 0.68 20.35 -10.94
C ASP A 148 -0.28 19.19 -10.66
N LEU A 149 -1.59 19.46 -10.59
CA LEU A 149 -2.59 18.40 -10.45
C LEU A 149 -2.51 17.43 -11.64
N GLU A 150 -2.37 17.96 -12.86
CA GLU A 150 -2.24 17.17 -14.08
C GLU A 150 -0.92 16.39 -14.10
N ARG A 151 0.20 17.10 -13.93
CA ARG A 151 1.55 16.53 -14.01
C ARG A 151 1.82 15.48 -12.95
N ILE A 152 1.36 15.68 -11.72
CA ILE A 152 1.66 14.79 -10.58
C ILE A 152 0.55 13.76 -10.40
N HIS A 153 -0.69 14.20 -10.25
CA HIS A 153 -1.77 13.35 -9.76
C HIS A 153 -2.65 12.73 -10.86
N MET A 154 -2.71 13.33 -12.07
CA MET A 154 -3.47 12.76 -13.19
C MET A 154 -2.64 11.87 -14.11
N ALA A 155 -1.32 12.08 -14.20
CA ALA A 155 -0.46 11.37 -15.13
C ALA A 155 -0.58 9.81 -15.10
N PRO A 156 -0.74 9.16 -13.93
CA PRO A 156 -0.98 7.71 -13.88
C PRO A 156 -2.28 7.26 -14.55
N TYR A 157 -3.34 8.08 -14.49
CA TYR A 157 -4.64 7.73 -15.07
C TYR A 157 -4.59 7.61 -16.59
N LEU A 158 -3.71 8.37 -17.27
CA LEU A 158 -3.54 8.26 -18.72
C LEU A 158 -3.09 6.85 -19.13
N ASN A 159 -2.13 6.28 -18.41
CA ASN A 159 -1.66 4.92 -18.67
C ASN A 159 -2.80 3.93 -18.45
N CYS A 160 -3.50 4.02 -17.31
CA CYS A 160 -4.61 3.11 -17.00
C CYS A 160 -5.77 3.18 -18.00
N ILE A 161 -6.13 4.37 -18.47
CA ILE A 161 -7.16 4.57 -19.50
C ILE A 161 -6.69 3.96 -20.83
N SER A 162 -5.41 4.10 -21.18
CA SER A 162 -4.83 3.45 -22.36
C SER A 162 -4.83 1.92 -22.24
N ASP A 163 -4.64 1.39 -21.03
CA ASP A 163 -4.67 -0.04 -20.70
C ASP A 163 -6.09 -0.61 -20.58
N GLY A 164 -7.12 0.21 -20.83
CA GLY A 164 -8.51 -0.22 -20.85
C GLY A 164 -9.10 -0.44 -19.45
N VAL A 165 -8.67 0.33 -18.44
CA VAL A 165 -9.26 0.26 -17.09
C VAL A 165 -10.78 0.38 -17.16
N SER A 166 -11.47 -0.47 -16.40
CA SER A 166 -12.92 -0.56 -16.48
C SER A 166 -13.65 0.45 -15.60
N THR A 167 -13.08 0.84 -14.46
CA THR A 167 -13.71 1.78 -13.53
C THR A 167 -12.72 2.78 -12.95
N VAL A 168 -13.21 3.98 -12.61
CA VAL A 168 -12.46 5.05 -11.94
C VAL A 168 -13.28 5.49 -10.73
N MET A 169 -12.69 5.50 -9.54
CA MET A 169 -13.35 5.93 -8.30
C MET A 169 -12.96 7.38 -7.99
N ALA A 170 -13.94 8.26 -7.74
CA ALA A 170 -13.64 9.63 -7.36
C ALA A 170 -13.09 9.70 -5.92
N SER A 171 -12.21 10.65 -5.66
CA SER A 171 -11.68 10.92 -4.33
C SER A 171 -12.67 11.69 -3.46
N TYR A 172 -12.63 11.43 -2.16
CA TYR A 172 -13.31 12.22 -1.14
C TYR A 172 -12.70 13.61 -0.93
N SER A 173 -11.45 13.78 -1.35
CA SER A 173 -10.74 15.05 -1.20
C SER A 173 -11.45 16.18 -1.96
N SER A 174 -11.10 17.40 -1.58
CA SER A 174 -11.39 18.59 -2.37
C SER A 174 -10.18 18.97 -3.21
N TRP A 175 -10.40 19.65 -4.34
CA TRP A 175 -9.36 20.38 -5.06
C TRP A 175 -9.67 21.88 -4.98
N ASN A 176 -8.75 22.66 -4.42
CA ASN A 176 -8.91 24.11 -4.24
C ASN A 176 -10.26 24.52 -3.60
N GLY A 177 -10.75 23.72 -2.66
CA GLY A 177 -12.01 23.96 -1.93
C GLY A 177 -13.24 23.25 -2.52
N SER A 178 -13.19 22.82 -3.78
CA SER A 178 -14.31 22.13 -4.44
C SER A 178 -14.25 20.62 -4.19
N LYS A 179 -15.36 20.03 -3.72
CA LYS A 179 -15.45 18.57 -3.50
C LYS A 179 -15.44 17.82 -4.83
N LEU A 180 -14.53 16.87 -4.97
CA LEU A 180 -14.32 16.13 -6.23
C LEU A 180 -15.56 15.37 -6.69
N HIS A 181 -16.32 14.79 -5.75
CA HIS A 181 -17.56 14.08 -6.06
C HIS A 181 -18.64 14.94 -6.74
N ALA A 182 -18.55 16.27 -6.65
CA ALA A 182 -19.45 17.21 -7.30
C ALA A 182 -18.75 18.06 -8.39
N ASP A 183 -17.48 17.80 -8.67
CA ASP A 183 -16.69 18.63 -9.59
C ASP A 183 -16.89 18.19 -11.04
N ARG A 184 -17.80 18.89 -11.74
CA ARG A 184 -18.11 18.61 -13.15
C ARG A 184 -16.90 18.82 -14.07
N PHE A 185 -16.07 19.82 -13.79
CA PHE A 185 -14.88 20.10 -14.59
C PHE A 185 -13.95 18.90 -14.55
N LEU A 186 -13.60 18.40 -13.36
CA LEU A 186 -12.70 17.26 -13.23
C LEU A 186 -13.32 15.94 -13.69
N LEU A 187 -14.56 15.64 -13.29
CA LEU A 187 -15.18 14.33 -13.56
C LEU A 187 -15.74 14.17 -14.99
N THR A 188 -16.05 15.26 -15.67
CA THR A 188 -16.60 15.22 -17.03
C THR A 188 -15.61 15.78 -18.02
N GLU A 189 -15.29 17.07 -17.92
CA GLU A 189 -14.46 17.74 -18.92
C GLU A 189 -13.03 17.20 -18.93
N ILE A 190 -12.47 16.90 -17.76
CA ILE A 190 -11.13 16.31 -17.70
C ILE A 190 -11.19 14.80 -17.90
N LEU A 191 -11.83 14.04 -16.99
CA LEU A 191 -11.76 12.58 -17.04
C LEU A 191 -12.34 11.98 -18.34
N LYS A 192 -13.54 12.41 -18.74
CA LYS A 192 -14.27 11.78 -19.86
C LYS A 192 -13.93 12.40 -21.21
N ASP A 193 -13.82 13.73 -21.25
CA ASP A 193 -13.63 14.47 -22.51
C ASP A 193 -12.14 14.62 -22.84
N LYS A 194 -11.31 15.15 -21.92
CA LYS A 194 -9.86 15.35 -22.16
C LYS A 194 -9.06 14.05 -22.11
N LEU A 195 -9.15 13.29 -21.00
CA LEU A 195 -8.41 12.03 -20.83
C LEU A 195 -9.03 10.87 -21.62
N GLY A 196 -10.28 11.04 -22.07
CA GLY A 196 -10.93 10.10 -22.97
C GLY A 196 -11.47 8.84 -22.31
N PHE A 197 -11.67 8.82 -20.98
CA PHE A 197 -12.29 7.67 -20.31
C PHE A 197 -13.71 7.45 -20.84
N LYS A 198 -13.95 6.29 -21.47
CA LYS A 198 -15.25 5.93 -22.02
C LYS A 198 -15.94 4.92 -21.13
N MET A 199 -17.25 5.12 -21.00
CA MET A 199 -18.13 4.13 -20.42
C MET A 199 -18.58 3.18 -21.53
N ASN A 200 -18.80 1.91 -21.22
CA ASN A 200 -19.32 0.96 -22.19
C ASN A 200 -20.68 1.48 -22.74
N PRO A 201 -20.89 1.55 -24.07
CA PRO A 201 -22.14 2.04 -24.65
C PRO A 201 -23.35 1.10 -24.43
N ARG A 202 -23.14 -0.07 -23.84
CA ARG A 202 -24.22 -0.96 -23.34
C ARG A 202 -24.53 -0.58 -21.88
N PRO A 203 -25.79 -0.71 -21.41
CA PRO A 203 -26.22 -0.19 -20.12
C PRO A 203 -25.64 -1.03 -18.98
N THR A 204 -24.37 -0.82 -18.67
CA THR A 204 -23.77 -1.14 -17.37
C THR A 204 -23.65 0.19 -16.63
N PRO A 205 -24.34 0.38 -15.50
CA PRO A 205 -24.14 1.56 -14.67
C PRO A 205 -22.67 1.66 -14.28
N THR A 206 -22.02 2.80 -14.53
CA THR A 206 -20.76 3.10 -13.86
C THR A 206 -21.01 3.29 -12.38
N TYR A 207 -20.27 2.55 -11.57
CA TYR A 207 -20.27 2.70 -10.12
C TYR A 207 -19.24 3.76 -9.75
N LEU A 208 -19.74 4.88 -9.24
CA LEU A 208 -18.98 5.69 -8.31
C LEU A 208 -19.11 4.97 -6.96
N SER A 209 -18.26 3.97 -6.72
CA SER A 209 -18.26 3.28 -5.43
C SER A 209 -17.57 4.16 -4.40
N ILE A 210 -18.22 4.29 -3.25
CA ILE A 210 -17.64 4.73 -2.00
C ILE A 210 -17.19 3.43 -1.32
N ALA A 211 -15.89 3.25 -1.14
CA ALA A 211 -15.35 2.13 -0.40
C ALA A 211 -14.46 2.66 0.71
N LEU A 212 -14.91 2.46 1.95
CA LEU A 212 -14.10 2.69 3.15
C LEU A 212 -13.28 1.42 3.38
N LEU A 213 -11.98 1.59 3.56
CA LEU A 213 -11.14 0.49 4.02
C LEU A 213 -11.53 0.14 5.46
N GLY A 214 -11.56 -1.15 5.74
CA GLY A 214 -12.02 -1.69 7.01
C GLY A 214 -11.20 -2.91 7.40
N LYS A 215 -11.61 -3.58 8.48
CA LYS A 215 -10.80 -4.62 9.10
C LYS A 215 -10.65 -5.83 8.17
N ALA A 216 -9.42 -6.13 7.73
CA ALA A 216 -9.08 -7.38 7.06
C ALA A 216 -9.27 -8.58 8.02
N GLN A 217 -9.50 -9.78 7.47
CA GLN A 217 -9.55 -11.00 8.27
C GLN A 217 -8.13 -11.38 8.70
N VAL A 218 -7.98 -11.98 9.89
CA VAL A 218 -6.70 -12.57 10.31
C VAL A 218 -6.43 -13.78 9.43
N GLN A 219 -5.30 -13.79 8.75
CA GLN A 219 -4.91 -14.84 7.81
C GLN A 219 -3.99 -15.86 8.46
N GLU A 220 -3.93 -17.06 7.89
CA GLU A 220 -2.80 -17.96 8.12
C GLU A 220 -1.57 -17.36 7.41
N SER A 221 -0.48 -17.18 8.15
CA SER A 221 0.70 -16.44 7.72
C SER A 221 1.95 -16.93 8.44
N THR A 222 3.12 -16.78 7.83
CA THR A 222 4.41 -17.01 8.50
C THR A 222 4.88 -15.72 9.17
N THR A 223 5.03 -15.72 10.48
CA THR A 223 5.58 -14.58 11.21
C THR A 223 7.09 -14.42 10.97
N ILE A 224 7.63 -13.22 11.20
CA ILE A 224 9.09 -12.97 11.13
C ILE A 224 9.86 -13.91 12.08
N LEU A 225 9.32 -14.17 13.28
CA LEU A 225 9.95 -15.08 14.24
C LEU A 225 9.98 -16.53 13.75
N GLU A 226 8.88 -17.02 13.16
CA GLU A 226 8.84 -18.36 12.58
C GLU A 226 9.79 -18.48 11.39
N ALA A 227 9.84 -17.46 10.53
CA ALA A 227 10.78 -17.39 9.41
C ALA A 227 12.24 -17.42 9.88
N ILE A 228 12.59 -16.64 10.90
CA ILE A 228 13.94 -16.66 11.49
C ILE A 228 14.28 -18.04 12.07
N LYS A 229 13.36 -18.64 12.85
CA LYS A 229 13.55 -20.00 13.41
C LYS A 229 13.80 -21.04 12.33
N LYS A 230 13.06 -20.97 11.22
CA LYS A 230 13.24 -21.85 10.07
C LYS A 230 14.59 -21.64 9.39
N ALA A 231 15.02 -20.39 9.22
CA ALA A 231 16.25 -20.05 8.51
C ALA A 231 17.52 -20.45 9.25
N VAL A 232 17.59 -20.25 10.58
CA VAL A 232 18.81 -20.56 11.35
C VAL A 232 18.94 -22.03 11.77
N GLY A 233 17.85 -22.80 11.67
CA GLY A 233 17.80 -24.22 12.02
C GLY A 233 17.94 -24.52 13.52
N ASP A 234 18.03 -25.81 13.85
CA ASP A 234 17.99 -26.31 15.24
C ASP A 234 19.31 -26.12 16.01
N ASP A 235 20.41 -25.82 15.31
CA ASP A 235 21.74 -25.65 15.91
C ASP A 235 21.97 -24.25 16.51
N THR A 236 21.03 -23.32 16.32
CA THR A 236 21.08 -21.93 16.83
C THR A 236 20.07 -21.74 17.96
N GLU A 237 20.53 -21.34 19.15
CA GLU A 237 19.62 -20.93 20.24
C GLU A 237 18.91 -19.62 19.87
N ILE A 238 17.58 -19.63 19.86
CA ILE A 238 16.77 -18.41 19.71
C ILE A 238 16.08 -18.08 21.04
N ILE A 239 16.35 -16.89 21.54
CA ILE A 239 15.65 -16.28 22.67
C ILE A 239 14.67 -15.24 22.11
N TYR A 240 13.39 -15.41 22.38
CA TYR A 240 12.36 -14.43 22.00
C TYR A 240 11.79 -13.77 23.25
N GLU A 241 11.99 -12.46 23.37
CA GLU A 241 11.38 -11.61 24.37
C GLU A 241 10.83 -10.35 23.68
N GLN A 242 9.53 -10.07 23.81
CA GLN A 242 8.93 -8.87 23.24
C GLN A 242 9.54 -7.59 23.86
N TYR A 243 9.83 -7.63 25.15
CA TYR A 243 10.58 -6.62 25.88
C TYR A 243 11.69 -7.35 26.64
N PRO A 244 12.96 -7.16 26.27
CA PRO A 244 14.05 -7.98 26.79
C PRO A 244 14.29 -7.71 28.26
N SER A 245 14.51 -8.77 29.03
CA SER A 245 14.81 -8.66 30.46
C SER A 245 16.24 -8.20 30.68
N ALA A 246 16.50 -7.57 31.84
CA ALA A 246 17.86 -7.21 32.24
C ALA A 246 18.81 -8.42 32.34
N VAL A 247 18.26 -9.62 32.57
CA VAL A 247 19.02 -10.87 32.62
C VAL A 247 19.47 -11.27 31.21
N THR A 248 18.56 -11.22 30.23
CA THR A 248 18.87 -11.51 28.83
C THR A 248 19.89 -10.54 28.27
N LEU A 249 19.73 -9.23 28.53
CA LEU A 249 20.66 -8.19 28.06
C LEU A 249 22.04 -8.23 28.74
N ALA A 250 22.19 -8.98 29.84
CA ALA A 250 23.46 -9.17 30.52
C ALA A 250 24.21 -10.43 30.06
N ARG A 251 23.62 -11.25 29.18
CA ARG A 251 24.27 -12.42 28.60
C ARG A 251 25.36 -12.01 27.61
N GLU A 252 26.55 -12.59 27.76
CA GLU A 252 27.70 -12.34 26.87
C GLU A 252 27.79 -13.36 25.71
N ASP A 253 26.95 -14.40 25.72
CA ASP A 253 26.94 -15.47 24.72
C ASP A 253 25.98 -15.22 23.55
N ILE A 254 25.26 -14.10 23.54
CA ILE A 254 24.39 -13.70 22.42
C ILE A 254 25.23 -13.05 21.33
N SER A 255 25.19 -13.62 20.13
CA SER A 255 26.01 -13.13 19.00
C SER A 255 25.51 -11.81 18.41
N PHE A 256 24.20 -11.65 18.25
CA PHE A 256 23.54 -10.43 17.79
C PHE A 256 22.04 -10.49 18.13
N ALA A 257 21.35 -9.36 18.01
CA ALA A 257 19.91 -9.25 18.19
C ALA A 257 19.21 -8.78 16.91
N ILE A 258 18.00 -9.28 16.69
CA ILE A 258 17.06 -8.76 15.69
C ILE A 258 15.91 -8.10 16.42
N VAL A 259 15.73 -6.80 16.23
CA VAL A 259 14.68 -6.00 16.89
C VAL A 259 13.64 -5.58 15.85
N ALA A 260 12.50 -6.27 15.82
CA ALA A 260 11.38 -5.93 14.96
C ALA A 260 10.41 -4.98 15.68
N VAL A 261 10.28 -3.75 15.20
CA VAL A 261 9.37 -2.72 15.75
C VAL A 261 8.63 -2.03 14.63
N GLY A 262 7.54 -1.32 14.94
CA GLY A 262 6.75 -0.72 13.87
C GLY A 262 5.41 -0.12 14.27
N GLU A 263 4.69 0.38 13.27
CA GLU A 263 3.32 0.88 13.44
C GLU A 263 2.33 -0.25 13.70
N GLY A 264 1.28 0.03 14.50
CA GLY A 264 0.11 -0.83 14.55
C GLY A 264 -0.72 -0.69 13.26
N PRO A 265 -1.59 -1.65 12.93
CA PRO A 265 -2.38 -1.56 11.70
C PRO A 265 -3.37 -0.38 11.76
N TYR A 266 -3.44 0.39 10.68
CA TYR A 266 -4.36 1.52 10.51
C TYR A 266 -4.89 1.60 9.08
N ALA A 267 -6.00 2.31 8.90
CA ALA A 267 -6.56 2.61 7.60
C ALA A 267 -7.18 4.01 7.59
N GLU A 268 -7.03 4.70 6.46
CA GLU A 268 -7.65 6.00 6.20
C GLU A 268 -7.32 7.02 7.30
N PHE A 269 -8.31 7.80 7.74
CA PHE A 269 -8.15 8.86 8.74
C PHE A 269 -7.60 8.36 10.09
N ARG A 270 -7.74 7.07 10.43
CA ARG A 270 -7.16 6.52 11.67
C ARG A 270 -5.64 6.44 11.62
N GLY A 271 -5.07 6.50 10.42
CA GLY A 271 -3.63 6.54 10.19
C GLY A 271 -3.07 7.95 10.08
N ASP A 272 -3.88 9.01 10.05
CA ASP A 272 -3.34 10.37 9.97
C ASP A 272 -2.51 10.65 11.22
N ASN A 273 -1.23 10.98 11.04
CA ASN A 273 -0.28 11.10 12.14
C ASN A 273 0.69 12.25 11.88
N LEU A 274 0.64 13.27 12.74
CA LEU A 274 1.49 14.45 12.64
C LEU A 274 2.87 14.26 13.29
N GLU A 275 3.09 13.23 14.11
CA GLU A 275 4.33 13.02 14.85
C GLU A 275 5.26 12.00 14.17
N LEU A 276 4.68 11.01 13.49
CA LEU A 276 5.41 9.95 12.77
C LEU A 276 6.51 9.27 13.60
N ALA A 277 6.35 9.20 14.92
CA ALA A 277 7.27 8.51 15.81
C ALA A 277 7.09 6.99 15.74
N ILE A 278 8.15 6.23 16.04
CA ILE A 278 8.06 4.78 16.22
C ILE A 278 7.22 4.50 17.48
N PRO A 279 6.06 3.82 17.37
CA PRO A 279 5.16 3.65 18.51
C PRO A 279 5.60 2.49 19.42
N PHE A 280 4.79 2.23 20.47
CA PHE A 280 4.94 1.11 21.40
C PHE A 280 6.32 1.04 22.09
N ASN A 281 6.88 2.20 22.43
CA ASN A 281 8.23 2.34 23.01
C ASN A 281 9.33 1.71 22.13
N GLY A 282 9.12 1.59 20.81
CA GLY A 282 10.06 0.94 19.91
C GLY A 282 11.45 1.56 19.95
N THR A 283 11.54 2.89 20.06
CA THR A 283 12.81 3.63 20.24
C THR A 283 13.57 3.20 21.50
N ASP A 284 12.87 3.03 22.63
CA ASP A 284 13.49 2.61 23.89
C ASP A 284 13.93 1.14 23.83
N VAL A 285 13.12 0.28 23.23
CA VAL A 285 13.47 -1.14 23.01
C VAL A 285 14.74 -1.23 22.16
N ILE A 286 14.77 -0.55 21.02
CA ILE A 286 15.95 -0.54 20.15
C ILE A 286 17.18 -0.05 20.93
N SER A 287 17.09 1.10 21.61
CA SER A 287 18.22 1.64 22.34
C SER A 287 18.72 0.68 23.43
N SER A 288 17.82 0.07 24.19
CA SER A 288 18.18 -0.83 25.29
C SER A 288 18.93 -2.09 24.83
N VAL A 289 18.60 -2.60 23.64
CA VAL A 289 19.25 -3.76 23.03
C VAL A 289 20.57 -3.36 22.38
N ALA A 290 20.56 -2.29 21.58
CA ALA A 290 21.73 -1.82 20.84
C ALA A 290 22.85 -1.30 21.75
N ASP A 291 22.53 -0.89 22.98
CA ASP A 291 23.53 -0.55 24.01
C ASP A 291 24.35 -1.75 24.50
N ARG A 292 23.93 -2.98 24.18
CA ARG A 292 24.51 -4.23 24.71
C ARG A 292 24.93 -5.21 23.64
N LEU A 293 24.20 -5.27 22.53
CA LEU A 293 24.34 -6.31 21.50
C LEU A 293 24.41 -5.68 20.11
N PRO A 294 25.20 -6.25 19.18
CA PRO A 294 25.08 -5.92 17.77
C PRO A 294 23.64 -6.10 17.31
N THR A 295 23.03 -5.07 16.74
CA THR A 295 21.59 -5.00 16.54
C THR A 295 21.20 -4.70 15.09
N LEU A 296 20.48 -5.64 14.50
CA LEU A 296 19.70 -5.44 13.28
C LEU A 296 18.28 -5.01 13.65
N VAL A 297 17.86 -3.82 13.22
CA VAL A 297 16.49 -3.34 13.39
C VAL A 297 15.68 -3.64 12.13
N ILE A 298 14.50 -4.24 12.29
CA ILE A 298 13.52 -4.40 11.22
C ILE A 298 12.35 -3.46 11.53
N LEU A 299 12.18 -2.43 10.71
CA LEU A 299 11.11 -1.45 10.87
C LEU A 299 9.92 -1.80 9.98
N ILE A 300 8.79 -2.13 10.61
CA ILE A 300 7.50 -2.42 9.97
C ILE A 300 6.66 -1.14 9.99
N SER A 301 6.48 -0.49 8.85
CA SER A 301 5.74 0.78 8.78
C SER A 301 5.06 0.98 7.44
N GLY A 302 3.98 1.74 7.41
CA GLY A 302 3.31 2.10 6.16
C GLY A 302 3.99 3.26 5.41
N ARG A 303 5.06 3.82 5.98
CA ARG A 303 5.67 5.10 5.60
C ARG A 303 6.97 5.35 6.37
N PRO A 304 7.77 6.35 5.96
CA PRO A 304 8.90 6.83 6.75
C PRO A 304 8.45 7.31 8.13
N LEU A 305 9.20 6.94 9.16
CA LEU A 305 9.03 7.40 10.54
C LEU A 305 10.27 8.19 10.99
N THR A 306 10.12 8.95 12.07
CA THR A 306 11.22 9.69 12.69
C THR A 306 12.31 8.74 13.15
N LEU A 307 13.50 8.91 12.57
CA LEU A 307 14.72 8.21 12.96
C LEU A 307 15.69 9.23 13.57
N GLU A 308 15.71 9.27 14.90
CA GLU A 308 16.58 10.20 15.62
C GLU A 308 18.06 9.89 15.36
N PRO A 309 18.92 10.90 15.12
CA PRO A 309 20.35 10.67 14.84
C PRO A 309 21.06 9.84 15.90
N TRP A 310 20.78 10.11 17.18
CA TRP A 310 21.38 9.36 18.31
C TRP A 310 20.96 7.88 18.32
N LEU A 311 19.79 7.56 17.78
CA LEU A 311 19.30 6.18 17.71
C LEU A 311 19.96 5.46 16.53
N LEU A 312 20.11 6.13 15.38
CA LEU A 312 20.82 5.60 14.22
C LEU A 312 22.28 5.27 14.53
N GLU A 313 22.95 6.07 15.36
CA GLU A 313 24.34 5.82 15.79
C GLU A 313 24.49 4.55 16.65
N LYS A 314 23.40 4.04 17.24
CA LYS A 314 23.40 2.82 18.05
C LYS A 314 23.15 1.55 17.22
N MET A 315 22.42 1.64 16.11
CA MET A 315 22.05 0.48 15.31
C MET A 315 23.21 0.06 14.39
N ASP A 316 23.48 -1.24 14.27
CA ASP A 316 24.44 -1.75 13.28
C ASP A 316 23.82 -1.83 11.88
N ALA A 317 22.53 -2.16 11.81
CA ALA A 317 21.77 -2.23 10.56
C ALA A 317 20.29 -1.89 10.79
N LEU A 318 19.66 -1.29 9.78
CA LEU A 318 18.24 -0.97 9.75
C LEU A 318 17.65 -1.41 8.41
N VAL A 319 16.58 -2.22 8.46
CA VAL A 319 15.80 -2.65 7.30
C VAL A 319 14.41 -2.04 7.39
N ALA A 320 14.06 -1.20 6.42
CA ALA A 320 12.69 -0.75 6.22
C ALA A 320 11.92 -1.86 5.48
N ALA A 321 11.14 -2.65 6.22
CA ALA A 321 10.40 -3.80 5.70
C ALA A 321 8.97 -3.45 5.25
N TRP A 322 8.57 -2.19 5.40
CA TRP A 322 7.24 -1.69 5.04
C TRP A 322 6.12 -2.50 5.72
N LEU A 323 5.09 -2.88 4.97
CA LEU A 323 4.04 -3.82 5.39
C LEU A 323 4.13 -5.06 4.48
N PRO A 324 4.90 -6.10 4.87
CA PRO A 324 5.38 -7.16 3.96
C PRO A 324 4.33 -8.24 3.61
N GLY A 325 3.18 -8.27 4.28
CA GLY A 325 2.13 -9.25 4.01
C GLY A 325 2.29 -10.57 4.78
N SER A 326 1.77 -11.67 4.22
CA SER A 326 1.65 -12.97 4.93
C SER A 326 2.93 -13.81 4.91
N GLU A 327 3.87 -13.51 4.02
CA GLU A 327 5.05 -14.35 3.77
C GLU A 327 6.29 -13.82 4.48
N GLY A 328 6.37 -13.98 5.81
CA GLY A 328 7.51 -13.52 6.61
C GLY A 328 8.87 -14.11 6.20
N GLU A 329 8.88 -15.22 5.47
CA GLU A 329 10.10 -15.85 4.92
C GLU A 329 10.87 -14.89 4.00
N GLY A 330 10.18 -14.01 3.26
CA GLY A 330 10.85 -13.04 2.39
C GLY A 330 11.76 -12.05 3.13
N ILE A 331 11.52 -11.81 4.42
CA ILE A 331 12.45 -11.04 5.27
C ILE A 331 13.66 -11.88 5.64
N ALA A 332 13.46 -13.14 6.04
CA ALA A 332 14.55 -14.05 6.42
C ALA A 332 15.51 -14.30 5.24
N ASP A 333 14.95 -14.52 4.06
CA ASP A 333 15.66 -14.74 2.79
C ASP A 333 16.76 -13.68 2.53
N VAL A 334 16.49 -12.41 2.84
CA VAL A 334 17.47 -11.33 2.61
C VAL A 334 18.38 -11.08 3.81
N ILE A 335 17.88 -11.11 5.05
CA ILE A 335 18.71 -10.79 6.22
C ILE A 335 19.75 -11.88 6.54
N PHE A 336 19.50 -13.12 6.10
CA PHE A 336 20.45 -14.23 6.20
C PHE A 336 21.26 -14.47 4.92
N GLY A 337 20.98 -13.69 3.85
CA GLY A 337 21.82 -13.65 2.66
C GLY A 337 21.56 -14.75 1.61
N ASP A 338 20.40 -15.40 1.64
CA ASP A 338 19.95 -16.25 0.52
C ASP A 338 19.74 -15.41 -0.75
N TYR A 339 19.30 -14.15 -0.57
CA TYR A 339 19.18 -13.14 -1.61
C TYR A 339 19.83 -11.81 -1.19
N ASP A 340 20.30 -11.04 -2.17
CA ASP A 340 20.87 -9.72 -1.94
C ASP A 340 19.76 -8.66 -1.77
N PHE A 341 20.00 -7.61 -0.97
CA PHE A 341 19.12 -6.44 -0.94
C PHE A 341 19.16 -5.69 -2.26
N GLU A 342 17.99 -5.48 -2.87
CA GLU A 342 17.81 -4.68 -4.11
C GLU A 342 16.80 -3.53 -3.95
N GLY A 343 16.09 -3.48 -2.82
CA GLY A 343 15.05 -2.49 -2.56
C GLY A 343 15.61 -1.06 -2.54
N LEU A 344 14.93 -0.16 -3.24
CA LEU A 344 15.20 1.27 -3.22
C LEU A 344 13.99 2.02 -2.64
N LEU A 345 14.24 3.09 -1.90
CA LEU A 345 13.18 3.88 -1.29
C LEU A 345 12.25 4.48 -2.37
N PRO A 346 10.93 4.18 -2.33
CA PRO A 346 9.95 4.79 -3.23
C PRO A 346 9.45 6.15 -2.72
N VAL A 347 9.89 6.57 -1.53
CA VAL A 347 9.53 7.83 -0.87
C VAL A 347 10.76 8.38 -0.15
N SER A 348 10.87 9.69 -0.08
CA SER A 348 11.95 10.37 0.62
C SER A 348 11.82 10.15 2.14
N TRP A 349 12.92 9.80 2.80
CA TRP A 349 12.96 9.73 4.25
C TRP A 349 13.32 11.10 4.83
N PHE A 350 12.44 11.69 5.62
CA PHE A 350 12.68 13.01 6.23
C PHE A 350 13.66 12.94 7.40
N LYS A 351 14.41 14.02 7.66
CA LYS A 351 15.22 14.15 8.88
C LYS A 351 14.36 14.56 10.08
N ARG A 352 13.41 15.45 9.83
CA ARG A 352 12.48 15.98 10.84
C ARG A 352 11.12 16.22 10.23
N VAL A 353 10.08 15.99 11.01
CA VAL A 353 8.69 16.13 10.58
C VAL A 353 8.35 17.55 10.11
N GLU A 354 9.01 18.57 10.67
CA GLU A 354 8.79 19.98 10.28
C GLU A 354 9.21 20.28 8.84
N GLN A 355 10.01 19.41 8.20
CA GLN A 355 10.34 19.52 6.79
C GLN A 355 9.13 19.20 5.89
N LEU A 356 8.12 18.50 6.40
CA LEU A 356 7.02 17.99 5.59
C LEU A 356 5.99 19.08 5.22
N PRO A 357 5.47 19.08 3.98
CA PRO A 357 5.80 18.14 2.89
C PRO A 357 7.16 18.46 2.24
N MET A 358 7.94 17.41 1.96
CA MET A 358 9.23 17.50 1.27
C MET A 358 9.35 16.30 0.33
N ASN A 359 9.56 16.56 -0.95
CA ASN A 359 9.59 15.55 -1.99
C ASN A 359 10.75 15.77 -2.96
N ALA A 360 11.13 14.72 -3.68
CA ALA A 360 12.02 14.86 -4.82
C ALA A 360 11.47 15.91 -5.80
N LEU A 361 12.36 16.79 -6.30
CA LEU A 361 12.11 17.96 -7.16
C LEU A 361 11.73 19.28 -6.45
N ASP A 362 11.58 19.29 -5.12
CA ASP A 362 11.40 20.55 -4.39
C ASP A 362 12.72 21.33 -4.29
N ASN A 363 12.66 22.67 -4.32
CA ASN A 363 13.87 23.52 -4.23
C ASN A 363 14.64 23.39 -2.90
N LEU A 364 13.96 22.95 -1.84
CA LEU A 364 14.51 22.78 -0.49
C LEU A 364 14.52 21.30 -0.08
N TYR A 365 15.07 20.45 -0.96
CA TYR A 365 15.15 19.01 -0.75
C TYR A 365 16.35 18.64 0.14
N ASP A 366 16.10 18.28 1.40
CA ASP A 366 17.11 17.88 2.39
C ASP A 366 16.70 16.61 3.16
N PRO A 367 16.63 15.44 2.49
CA PRO A 367 16.22 14.19 3.10
C PRO A 367 17.31 13.58 4.01
N LEU A 368 16.88 12.74 4.97
CA LEU A 368 17.78 11.81 5.67
C LEU A 368 18.29 10.75 4.70
N TYR A 369 17.35 10.13 3.95
CA TYR A 369 17.63 9.23 2.84
C TYR A 369 16.81 9.66 1.63
N PRO A 370 17.44 9.99 0.49
CA PRO A 370 16.71 10.47 -0.68
C PRO A 370 15.86 9.37 -1.32
N LEU A 371 14.89 9.78 -2.15
CA LEU A 371 14.17 8.88 -3.07
C LEU A 371 15.19 8.06 -3.88
N GLY A 372 14.96 6.76 -3.98
CA GLY A 372 15.84 5.82 -4.67
C GLY A 372 17.07 5.38 -3.86
N TYR A 373 17.21 5.77 -2.59
CA TYR A 373 18.27 5.26 -1.72
C TYR A 373 18.04 3.78 -1.38
N GLY A 374 19.11 3.00 -1.34
CA GLY A 374 19.10 1.62 -0.87
C GLY A 374 20.53 1.09 -0.83
N LEU A 375 20.85 0.32 0.21
CA LEU A 375 22.14 -0.36 0.32
C LEU A 375 22.01 -1.78 -0.21
N THR A 376 23.10 -2.29 -0.78
CA THR A 376 23.21 -3.67 -1.27
C THR A 376 24.37 -4.37 -0.57
N TYR A 377 24.36 -5.71 -0.58
CA TYR A 377 25.51 -6.47 -0.13
C TYR A 377 26.65 -6.33 -1.15
N ASN A 378 27.72 -5.62 -0.77
CA ASN A 378 28.95 -5.62 -1.55
C ASN A 378 29.69 -6.94 -1.30
N LYS A 379 29.51 -7.94 -2.18
CA LYS A 379 30.27 -9.23 -2.15
C LYS A 379 31.80 -9.08 -2.36
N GLY A 380 32.34 -7.86 -2.33
CA GLY A 380 33.74 -7.53 -2.68
C GLY A 380 34.67 -7.14 -1.54
N LYS A 381 34.24 -7.14 -0.28
CA LYS A 381 35.16 -6.96 0.87
C LYS A 381 35.13 -8.21 1.74
N SER A 382 36.04 -9.14 1.45
CA SER A 382 36.54 -10.05 2.47
C SER A 382 36.96 -9.20 3.68
N LEU A 383 36.50 -9.56 4.87
CA LEU A 383 37.11 -9.12 6.12
C LEU A 383 38.62 -9.42 6.01
N GLN A 384 39.43 -8.37 5.95
CA GLN A 384 40.89 -8.46 6.17
C GLN A 384 41.19 -8.14 7.62
#